data_AF-A0A9W6FAI8-F1
#
_entry.id   AF-A0A9W6FAI8-F1
#
_cell.length_a   1.000
_cell.length_b   1.000
_cell.length_c   1.000
_cell.angle_alpha   90.00
_cell.angle_beta   90.00
_cell.angle_gamma   90.00
#
_symmetry.space_group_name_H-M   'P 1'
#
loop_
_entity.id
_entity.type
_entity.pdbx_description
1 polymer ?
#
loop_
_entity_poly.entity_id
_entity_poly.type
_entity_poly.pdbx_seq_one_letter_code
_entity_poly.pdbx_strand_id
1 'polypeptide(L)'
;MPFEVFDKRTTPLAKAPSVTIQKRGVISLNKAAHDLIGNAETVELLYERDRQVMAVRSTDDSSPHAYAVRNGSKRGPGQAIISATAFTQHYGIDTTATRRWKPFVEDGMLCVDFTQEGTIITGNRTKATAPAQDAKTSEAAVTAEDIDAVASQEEPTDDDTTDDS
;
A
#
# COMPACT_ATOMS: atom_id res chain seq x y z
N MET A 1 -40.49 26.05 -30.85
CA MET A 1 -39.04 25.78 -30.71
C MET A 1 -38.87 24.27 -30.54
N PRO A 2 -38.10 23.56 -31.37
CA PRO A 2 -37.92 22.12 -31.21
C PRO A 2 -36.81 21.81 -30.20
N PHE A 3 -37.03 20.83 -29.33
CA PHE A 3 -36.02 20.29 -28.42
C PHE A 3 -35.13 19.29 -29.17
N GLU A 4 -33.82 19.36 -28.95
CA GLU A 4 -32.83 18.46 -29.54
C GLU A 4 -32.58 17.25 -28.63
N VAL A 5 -32.50 16.05 -29.21
CA VAL A 5 -32.25 14.80 -28.47
C VAL A 5 -30.75 14.66 -28.24
N PHE A 6 -30.33 14.68 -26.97
CA PHE A 6 -28.94 14.45 -26.60
C PHE A 6 -28.53 13.00 -26.88
N ASP A 7 -27.72 12.78 -27.92
CA ASP A 7 -27.16 11.46 -28.24
C ASP A 7 -26.02 11.11 -27.28
N LYS A 8 -26.36 10.31 -26.26
CA LYS A 8 -25.45 9.81 -25.21
C LYS A 8 -24.26 9.01 -25.76
N ARG A 9 -24.25 8.64 -27.05
CA ARG A 9 -23.12 7.91 -27.69
C ARG A 9 -21.88 8.76 -27.93
N THR A 10 -21.98 10.09 -27.86
CA THR A 10 -20.83 11.00 -28.01
C THR A 10 -20.16 11.36 -26.69
N THR A 11 -20.68 10.88 -25.55
CA THR A 11 -20.01 11.07 -24.26
C THR A 11 -18.76 10.20 -24.24
N PRO A 12 -17.53 10.74 -24.09
CA PRO A 12 -16.33 9.93 -24.01
C PRO A 12 -16.40 9.09 -22.73
N LEU A 13 -16.86 7.86 -22.87
CA LEU A 13 -17.14 6.96 -21.75
C LEU A 13 -15.86 6.36 -21.16
N ALA A 14 -14.75 6.42 -21.91
CA ALA A 14 -13.44 5.98 -21.48
C ALA A 14 -12.76 7.07 -20.63
N LYS A 15 -12.67 6.84 -19.32
CA LYS A 15 -11.82 7.66 -18.45
C LYS A 15 -10.37 7.53 -18.93
N ALA A 16 -9.68 8.67 -19.08
CA ALA A 16 -8.26 8.69 -19.42
C ALA A 16 -7.45 7.75 -18.50
N PRO A 17 -6.43 7.04 -19.01
CA PRO A 17 -5.61 6.16 -18.19
C PRO A 17 -4.98 6.95 -17.05
N SER A 18 -5.00 6.37 -15.85
CA SER A 18 -4.44 7.02 -14.67
C SER A 18 -3.85 6.00 -13.72
N VAL A 19 -2.70 6.37 -13.15
CA VAL A 19 -2.00 5.61 -12.12
C VAL A 19 -2.01 6.45 -10.85
N THR A 20 -2.44 5.85 -9.76
CA THR A 20 -2.45 6.51 -8.45
C THR A 20 -1.59 5.72 -7.49
N ILE A 21 -0.56 6.36 -6.95
CA ILE A 21 0.24 5.81 -5.85
C ILE A 21 -0.35 6.38 -4.56
N GLN A 22 -0.81 5.47 -3.72
CA GLN A 22 -1.42 5.78 -2.44
C GLN A 22 -0.36 5.78 -1.34
N LYS A 23 -0.77 6.24 -0.16
CA LYS A 23 0.02 6.10 1.05
C LYS A 23 0.47 4.65 1.25
N ARG A 24 1.67 4.47 1.79
CA ARG A 24 2.28 3.14 2.06
C ARG A 24 2.62 2.32 0.81
N GLY A 25 2.65 2.94 -0.37
CA GLY A 25 3.17 2.30 -1.59
C GLY A 25 2.19 1.34 -2.28
N VAL A 26 0.88 1.53 -2.08
CA VAL A 26 -0.13 0.81 -2.86
C VAL A 26 -0.35 1.53 -4.18
N ILE A 27 -0.17 0.83 -5.29
CA ILE A 27 -0.41 1.38 -6.63
C ILE A 27 -1.80 0.94 -7.08
N SER A 28 -2.52 1.87 -7.71
CA SER A 28 -3.87 1.62 -8.17
C SER A 28 -4.06 2.17 -9.58
N LEU A 29 -4.49 1.30 -10.49
CA LEU A 29 -4.66 1.51 -11.92
C LEU A 29 -6.15 1.55 -12.24
N ASN A 30 -6.60 2.54 -12.99
CA ASN A 30 -7.95 2.49 -13.53
C ASN A 30 -8.05 1.47 -14.68
N LYS A 31 -9.28 1.15 -15.09
CA LYS A 31 -9.54 0.18 -16.17
C LYS A 31 -8.73 0.48 -17.43
N ALA A 32 -8.71 1.74 -17.88
CA ALA A 32 -7.96 2.15 -19.07
C ALA A 32 -6.45 1.92 -18.94
N ALA A 33 -5.85 2.17 -17.77
CA ALA A 33 -4.44 1.89 -17.53
C ALA A 33 -4.15 0.37 -17.45
N HIS A 34 -5.07 -0.41 -16.88
CA HIS A 34 -4.94 -1.87 -16.82
C HIS A 34 -5.09 -2.51 -18.22
N ASP A 35 -5.93 -1.94 -19.08
CA ASP A 35 -6.07 -2.35 -20.48
C ASP A 35 -4.78 -2.15 -21.29
N LEU A 36 -4.00 -1.11 -20.99
CA LEU A 36 -2.71 -0.84 -21.66
C LEU A 36 -1.66 -1.92 -21.40
N ILE A 37 -1.76 -2.65 -20.28
CA ILE A 37 -0.90 -3.80 -19.96
C ILE A 37 -1.60 -5.14 -20.26
N GLY A 38 -2.64 -5.12 -21.09
CA GLY A 38 -3.33 -6.34 -21.53
C GLY A 38 -4.20 -7.00 -20.46
N ASN A 39 -4.64 -6.26 -19.43
CA ASN A 39 -5.36 -6.80 -18.27
C ASN A 39 -4.58 -7.90 -17.52
N ALA A 40 -3.25 -7.79 -17.46
CA ALA A 40 -2.41 -8.77 -16.79
C ALA A 40 -2.80 -8.99 -15.32
N GLU A 41 -2.78 -10.26 -14.90
CA GLU A 41 -2.98 -10.68 -13.51
C GLU A 41 -1.69 -10.58 -12.68
N THR A 42 -0.55 -10.65 -13.35
CA THR A 42 0.79 -10.58 -12.78
C THR A 42 1.63 -9.57 -13.56
N VAL A 43 2.32 -8.70 -12.82
CA VAL A 43 3.13 -7.63 -13.40
C VAL A 43 4.49 -7.55 -12.74
N GLU A 44 5.47 -7.05 -13.48
CA GLU A 44 6.77 -6.70 -12.93
C GLU A 44 6.89 -5.17 -12.86
N LEU A 45 7.49 -4.70 -11.77
CA LEU A 45 7.73 -3.29 -11.52
C LEU A 45 9.20 -2.99 -11.76
N LEU A 46 9.48 -2.13 -12.73
CA LEU A 46 10.82 -1.67 -13.04
C LEU A 46 10.97 -0.21 -12.63
N TYR A 47 12.19 0.18 -12.28
CA TYR A 47 12.51 1.56 -11.97
C TYR A 47 13.79 1.97 -12.68
N GLU A 48 13.73 3.08 -13.38
CA GLU A 48 14.89 3.70 -13.96
C GLU A 48 15.34 4.87 -13.10
N ARG A 49 16.53 4.72 -12.52
CA ARG A 49 17.11 5.70 -11.58
C ARG A 49 17.43 7.02 -12.25
N ASP A 50 17.93 6.96 -13.49
CA ASP A 50 18.40 8.14 -14.22
C ASP A 50 17.24 9.04 -14.66
N ARG A 51 16.16 8.44 -15.18
CA ARG A 51 14.94 9.15 -15.59
C ARG A 51 13.93 9.36 -14.46
N GLN A 52 14.12 8.69 -13.31
CA GLN A 52 13.14 8.61 -12.23
C GLN A 52 11.76 8.13 -12.72
N VAL A 53 11.76 7.13 -13.61
CA VAL A 53 10.54 6.57 -14.23
C VAL A 53 10.29 5.18 -13.65
N MET A 54 9.05 4.92 -13.23
CA MET A 54 8.57 3.56 -12.94
C MET A 54 7.90 3.00 -14.18
N ALA A 55 8.23 1.76 -14.55
CA ALA A 55 7.53 1.02 -15.59
C ALA A 55 6.82 -0.19 -15.01
N VAL A 56 5.64 -0.49 -15.55
CA VAL A 56 4.83 -1.67 -15.23
C VAL A 56 4.66 -2.48 -16.50
N ARG A 57 5.08 -3.75 -16.46
CA ARG A 57 4.91 -4.68 -17.57
C ARG A 57 4.20 -5.94 -17.13
N SER A 58 3.46 -6.58 -18.03
CA SER A 58 2.95 -7.93 -17.79
C SER A 58 4.11 -8.91 -17.66
N THR A 59 3.95 -9.91 -16.78
CA THR A 59 4.95 -10.96 -16.58
C THR A 59 4.25 -12.27 -16.21
N ASP A 60 4.98 -13.37 -16.27
CA ASP A 60 4.47 -14.68 -15.86
C ASP A 60 4.49 -14.84 -14.33
N ASP A 61 3.55 -15.61 -13.78
CA ASP A 61 3.43 -15.86 -12.33
C ASP A 61 4.64 -16.64 -11.77
N SER A 62 5.38 -17.35 -12.62
CA SER A 62 6.62 -18.02 -12.22
C SER A 62 7.78 -17.05 -11.97
N SER A 63 7.67 -15.77 -12.32
CA SER A 63 8.75 -14.81 -12.12
C SER A 63 8.93 -14.49 -10.63
N PRO A 64 10.17 -14.55 -10.09
CA PRO A 64 10.43 -14.20 -8.68
C PRO A 64 10.16 -12.73 -8.35
N HIS A 65 10.00 -11.89 -9.37
CA HIS A 65 9.71 -10.45 -9.24
C HIS A 65 8.27 -10.10 -9.67
N ALA A 66 7.41 -11.11 -9.84
CA ALA A 66 6.01 -10.90 -10.15
C ALA A 66 5.25 -10.32 -8.95
N TYR A 67 4.46 -9.29 -9.23
CA TYR A 67 3.47 -8.71 -8.34
C TYR A 67 2.08 -9.07 -8.83
N ALA A 68 1.26 -9.64 -7.95
CA ALA A 68 -0.14 -9.91 -8.25
C ALA A 68 -0.97 -8.62 -8.36
N VAL A 69 -1.72 -8.50 -9.45
CA VAL A 69 -2.71 -7.45 -9.69
C VAL A 69 -4.06 -7.92 -9.16
N ARG A 70 -4.59 -7.18 -8.19
CA ARG A 70 -5.87 -7.49 -7.54
C ARG A 70 -6.97 -6.55 -7.99
N ASN A 71 -8.16 -7.07 -8.26
CA ASN A 71 -9.31 -6.23 -8.56
C ASN A 71 -9.95 -5.70 -7.26
N GLY A 72 -9.98 -4.37 -7.10
CA GLY A 72 -10.44 -3.68 -5.90
C GLY A 72 -11.97 -3.67 -5.70
N SER A 73 -12.77 -4.09 -6.68
CA SER A 73 -14.23 -4.18 -6.54
C SER A 73 -14.81 -5.34 -7.36
N LYS A 74 -15.75 -6.08 -6.75
CA LYS A 74 -16.60 -7.07 -7.45
C LYS A 74 -17.82 -6.45 -8.15
N ARG A 75 -18.11 -5.15 -7.93
CA ARG A 75 -19.39 -4.51 -8.30
C ARG A 75 -19.24 -3.15 -9.00
N GLY A 76 -18.27 -2.99 -9.89
CA GLY A 76 -18.11 -1.77 -10.71
C GLY A 76 -16.89 -1.85 -11.62
N PRO A 77 -16.59 -0.81 -12.43
CA PRO A 77 -15.37 -0.77 -13.23
C PRO A 77 -14.17 -0.91 -12.30
N GLY A 78 -13.61 -2.11 -12.26
CA GLY A 78 -12.64 -2.54 -11.26
C GLY A 78 -11.37 -1.72 -11.34
N GLN A 79 -10.90 -1.23 -10.20
CA GLN A 79 -9.56 -0.69 -10.09
C GLN A 79 -8.60 -1.85 -9.89
N ALA A 80 -7.54 -1.93 -10.68
CA ALA A 80 -6.46 -2.87 -10.48
C ALA A 80 -5.53 -2.33 -9.39
N ILE A 81 -5.16 -3.16 -8.42
CA ILE A 81 -4.38 -2.79 -7.24
C ILE A 81 -3.13 -3.66 -7.18
N ILE A 82 -1.98 -3.02 -6.98
CA ILE A 82 -0.69 -3.68 -6.86
C ILE A 82 -0.07 -3.26 -5.52
N SER A 83 0.34 -4.25 -4.71
CA SER A 83 0.99 -4.00 -3.42
C SER A 83 2.49 -3.78 -3.62
N ALA A 84 2.87 -2.54 -3.93
CA ALA A 84 4.24 -2.16 -4.29
C ALA A 84 5.03 -1.54 -3.11
N THR A 85 4.66 -1.86 -1.87
CA THR A 85 5.30 -1.27 -0.68
C THR A 85 6.82 -1.48 -0.68
N ALA A 86 7.29 -2.71 -0.92
CA ALA A 86 8.72 -3.01 -0.99
C ALA A 86 9.42 -2.23 -2.11
N PHE A 87 8.79 -2.13 -3.29
CA PHE A 87 9.32 -1.37 -4.42
C PHE A 87 9.46 0.11 -4.08
N THR A 88 8.39 0.75 -3.59
CA THR A 88 8.43 2.18 -3.26
C THR A 88 9.44 2.50 -2.15
N GLN A 89 9.60 1.63 -1.15
CA GLN A 89 10.61 1.78 -0.11
C GLN A 89 12.03 1.61 -0.65
N HIS A 90 12.27 0.58 -1.47
CA HIS A 90 13.58 0.30 -2.06
C HIS A 90 14.06 1.43 -2.98
N TYR A 91 13.15 2.03 -3.74
CA TYR A 91 13.46 3.12 -4.66
C TYR A 91 13.38 4.51 -4.03
N GLY A 92 12.90 4.64 -2.78
CA GLY A 92 12.79 5.92 -2.08
C GLY A 92 11.69 6.83 -2.64
N ILE A 93 10.61 6.24 -3.19
CA ILE A 93 9.50 6.98 -3.78
C ILE A 93 8.68 7.62 -2.65
N ASP A 94 8.42 8.93 -2.73
CA ASP A 94 7.59 9.66 -1.78
C ASP A 94 6.14 9.14 -1.81
N THR A 95 5.75 8.42 -0.76
CA THR A 95 4.38 7.90 -0.55
C THR A 95 3.71 8.55 0.67
N THR A 96 4.16 9.73 1.09
CA THR A 96 3.56 10.47 2.22
C THR A 96 2.14 10.95 1.90
N ALA A 97 1.90 11.31 0.63
CA ALA A 97 0.60 11.70 0.10
C ALA A 97 0.16 10.75 -1.02
N THR A 98 -1.15 10.60 -1.17
CA THR A 98 -1.71 9.92 -2.35
C THR A 98 -1.60 10.88 -3.53
N ARG A 99 -0.96 10.44 -4.60
CA ARG A 99 -0.74 11.22 -5.82
C ARG A 99 -1.18 10.43 -7.04
N ARG A 100 -1.69 11.13 -8.06
CA ARG A 100 -2.11 10.56 -9.34
C ARG A 100 -1.28 11.14 -10.47
N TRP A 101 -0.85 10.27 -11.37
CA TRP A 101 -0.13 10.61 -12.58
C TRP A 101 -0.90 10.13 -13.81
N LYS A 102 -0.66 10.85 -14.91
CA LYS A 102 -1.03 10.38 -16.25
C LYS A 102 0.12 9.49 -16.75
N PRO A 103 -0.12 8.18 -16.95
CA PRO A 103 0.91 7.32 -17.48
C PRO A 103 1.09 7.54 -18.98
N PHE A 104 2.21 7.06 -19.50
CA PHE A 104 2.49 6.92 -20.93
C PHE A 104 2.91 5.48 -21.22
N VAL A 105 2.85 5.08 -22.48
CA VAL A 105 3.29 3.75 -22.91
C VAL A 105 4.60 3.89 -23.66
N GLU A 106 5.59 3.10 -23.28
CA GLU A 106 6.92 3.03 -23.91
C GLU A 106 7.29 1.55 -23.99
N ASP A 107 7.60 1.06 -25.20
CA ASP A 107 7.97 -0.35 -25.45
C ASP A 107 6.98 -1.39 -24.87
N GLY A 108 5.68 -1.08 -24.90
CA GLY A 108 4.64 -1.96 -24.37
C GLY A 108 4.55 -1.99 -22.84
N MET A 109 5.29 -1.12 -22.15
CA MET A 109 5.27 -0.95 -20.70
C MET A 109 4.50 0.32 -20.33
N LEU A 110 3.77 0.26 -19.23
CA LEU A 110 3.07 1.42 -18.67
C LEU A 110 4.03 2.19 -17.77
N CYS A 111 4.45 3.36 -18.21
CA CYS A 111 5.43 4.20 -17.54
C CYS A 111 4.80 5.36 -16.77
N VAL A 112 5.39 5.70 -15.63
CA VAL A 112 5.05 6.84 -14.78
C VAL A 112 6.31 7.62 -14.49
N ASP A 113 6.31 8.88 -14.92
CA ASP A 113 7.39 9.83 -14.69
C ASP A 113 7.18 10.56 -13.35
N PHE A 114 8.13 10.39 -12.42
CA PHE A 114 8.09 11.05 -11.11
C PHE A 114 8.75 12.42 -11.09
N THR A 115 9.44 12.83 -12.17
CA THR A 115 9.92 14.20 -12.32
C THR A 115 8.76 15.17 -12.52
N GLN A 116 7.64 14.68 -13.04
CA GLN A 116 6.38 15.42 -13.13
C GLN A 116 5.62 15.38 -11.80
N GLU A 117 5.15 16.55 -11.37
CA GLU A 117 4.33 16.66 -10.18
C GLU A 117 2.99 15.91 -10.35
N GLY A 118 2.82 14.84 -9.57
CA GLY A 118 1.56 14.11 -9.49
C GLY A 118 0.48 14.95 -8.81
N THR A 119 -0.76 14.85 -9.30
CA THR A 119 -1.91 15.51 -8.68
C THR A 119 -2.21 14.88 -7.32
N ILE A 120 -2.12 15.68 -6.24
CA ILE A 120 -2.43 15.21 -4.89
C ILE A 120 -3.92 14.89 -4.79
N ILE A 121 -4.24 13.68 -4.33
CA ILE A 121 -5.61 13.27 -4.02
C ILE A 121 -5.79 13.34 -2.51
N THR A 122 -6.47 14.38 -2.05
CA THR A 122 -6.97 14.46 -0.68
C THR A 122 -8.27 13.65 -0.59
N GLY A 123 -8.29 12.65 0.27
CA GLY A 123 -9.54 11.97 0.62
C GLY A 123 -10.33 12.83 1.61
N ASN A 124 -11.66 12.87 1.48
CA ASN A 124 -12.59 13.52 2.44
C ASN A 124 -12.56 12.92 3.87
N ARG A 125 -11.60 12.04 4.18
CA ARG A 125 -11.38 11.44 5.51
C ARG A 125 -10.10 11.98 6.15
N THR A 126 -10.02 13.29 6.36
CA THR A 126 -9.16 13.83 7.41
C THR A 126 -9.99 13.91 8.69
N LYS A 127 -10.11 12.80 9.42
CA LYS A 127 -10.25 12.96 10.88
C LYS A 127 -8.89 13.50 11.33
N ALA A 128 -8.89 14.75 11.75
CA ALA A 128 -7.75 15.37 12.39
C ALA A 128 -7.43 14.60 13.67
N THR A 129 -6.34 13.85 13.68
CA THR A 129 -5.66 13.47 14.91
C THR A 129 -4.51 14.44 15.06
N ALA A 130 -4.66 15.38 16.00
CA ALA A 130 -3.62 16.31 16.39
C ALA A 130 -2.41 15.55 16.96
N PRO A 131 -1.17 16.04 16.75
CA PRO A 131 0.02 15.44 17.34
C PRO A 131 0.13 15.83 18.81
N ALA A 132 0.21 14.84 19.71
CA ALA A 132 0.70 15.07 21.06
C ALA A 132 2.24 15.03 21.01
N GLN A 133 2.85 16.20 21.18
CA GLN A 133 4.30 16.37 21.31
C GLN A 133 4.77 16.03 22.73
N ASP A 134 5.99 15.52 22.73
CA ASP A 134 6.90 15.17 23.81
C ASP A 134 6.87 16.03 25.09
N ALA A 135 7.02 15.35 26.23
CA ALA A 135 7.69 15.89 27.42
C ALA A 135 8.72 14.87 27.91
N LYS A 136 10.01 15.20 27.70
CA LYS A 136 11.19 14.53 28.25
C LYS A 136 11.90 15.55 29.14
N THR A 137 12.29 15.19 30.38
CA THR A 137 13.35 15.77 31.25
C THR A 137 13.20 15.14 32.65
N SER A 138 14.04 14.17 33.05
CA SER A 138 15.29 14.30 33.87
C SER A 138 15.00 13.88 35.33
N GLU A 139 15.49 12.74 35.85
CA GLU A 139 16.83 12.38 36.38
C GLU A 139 17.02 12.72 37.89
N ALA A 140 17.76 11.84 38.58
CA ALA A 140 18.21 11.79 40.01
C ALA A 140 17.28 11.06 41.01
N ALA A 141 17.55 9.82 41.46
CA ALA A 141 18.68 9.25 42.24
C ALA A 141 18.51 9.36 43.77
N VAL A 142 18.36 8.19 44.44
CA VAL A 142 18.87 7.79 45.79
C VAL A 142 18.57 6.27 45.93
N THR A 143 19.55 5.35 45.89
CA THR A 143 20.34 4.77 47.01
C THR A 143 19.48 4.28 48.17
N ALA A 144 19.69 3.13 48.82
CA ALA A 144 20.55 1.96 48.73
C ALA A 144 20.02 0.98 49.81
N GLU A 145 20.57 -0.23 49.88
CA GLU A 145 20.46 -1.19 51.01
C GLU A 145 19.09 -1.88 51.14
N ASP A 146 18.96 -3.14 51.51
CA ASP A 146 19.83 -4.28 51.82
C ASP A 146 18.80 -5.40 52.11
N ILE A 147 18.98 -6.62 51.61
CA ILE A 147 18.91 -7.86 52.39
C ILE A 147 18.94 -9.09 51.46
N ASP A 148 19.96 -9.87 51.76
CA ASP A 148 20.30 -11.23 51.38
C ASP A 148 19.30 -12.28 51.94
N ALA A 149 19.56 -13.55 51.64
CA ALA A 149 18.97 -14.82 52.13
C ALA A 149 17.87 -15.43 51.23
N VAL A 150 18.11 -16.49 50.45
CA VAL A 150 18.53 -17.88 50.79
C VAL A 150 17.57 -18.55 51.77
N ALA A 151 16.77 -19.51 51.26
CA ALA A 151 16.31 -20.77 51.87
C ALA A 151 15.04 -21.21 51.11
N SER A 152 15.10 -22.27 50.30
CA SER A 152 14.95 -23.68 50.72
C SER A 152 13.52 -24.06 51.06
N GLN A 153 13.06 -25.12 50.37
CA GLN A 153 12.14 -26.15 50.87
C GLN A 153 10.69 -25.70 51.10
N GLU A 154 9.66 -26.53 50.97
CA GLU A 154 9.46 -27.95 50.70
C GLU A 154 7.97 -28.05 50.34
N GLU A 155 7.60 -28.98 49.46
CA GLU A 155 6.21 -29.46 49.44
C GLU A 155 5.85 -30.01 50.81
N PRO A 156 4.58 -29.88 51.21
CA PRO A 156 3.99 -31.10 51.77
C PRO A 156 2.53 -31.29 51.37
N THR A 157 2.21 -32.57 51.13
CA THR A 157 1.03 -33.29 51.62
C THR A 157 -0.32 -32.85 51.07
N ASP A 158 -1.27 -33.73 50.77
CA ASP A 158 -1.39 -35.16 50.89
C ASP A 158 -2.73 -35.50 50.19
N ASP A 159 -2.85 -36.74 49.72
CA ASP A 159 -4.02 -37.59 49.92
C ASP A 159 -5.36 -37.17 49.26
N ASP A 160 -5.81 -37.94 48.26
CA ASP A 160 -6.95 -38.85 48.47
C ASP A 160 -7.08 -39.87 47.31
N THR A 161 -6.73 -41.13 47.61
CA THR A 161 -7.57 -42.34 47.46
C THR A 161 -8.74 -42.22 46.45
N THR A 162 -8.93 -43.03 45.39
CA THR A 162 -9.17 -44.49 45.28
C THR A 162 -9.37 -44.73 43.77
N ASP A 163 -8.66 -45.64 43.10
CA ASP A 163 -9.01 -47.06 42.91
C ASP A 163 -10.46 -47.29 42.44
N ASP A 164 -10.66 -47.70 41.18
CA ASP A 164 -10.89 -49.10 40.83
C ASP A 164 -11.41 -49.24 39.38
N SER A 165 -10.78 -50.17 38.66
CA SER A 165 -11.23 -50.96 37.48
C SER A 165 -11.60 -50.29 36.14
#